data_AF-A0A3Q9QZN6-F1
#
_entry.id   AF-A0A3Q9QZN6-F1
#
_cell.length_a   1.000
_cell.length_b   1.000
_cell.length_c   1.000
_cell.angle_alpha   90.00
_cell.angle_beta   90.00
_cell.angle_gamma   90.00
#
_symmetry.space_group_name_H-M   'P 1'
#
loop_
_entity.id
_entity.type
_entity.pdbx_description
1 polymer ?
#
loop_
_entity_poly.entity_id
_entity_poly.type
_entity_poly.pdbx_seq_one_letter_code
_entity_poly.pdbx_strand_id
1 'polypeptide(L)'
;MKKAAAVFLASSLAFGVSGQVFAEQIKEPAPVVQNVDAANVWKVIDHLKATVNLHHEKYTVVYDEKDGIVTVDIKKHKDHKVIEVTGKEANQRVIDFIKDLNLSMDLSKEEVINRLSDALGVKPSEVEKGNAKVEFTNQAKLSFSYKKGEKSNVADPYQIRKLKVHVKANNGTQYDVHMSGKNSMQDTFIKKTKDGMTILKGSHARDEFQRIKNELTPTKDTTWKEYVSKISDVLGVEVTDITKADVDLQFENHAKVDVKFHR
;
A
#
# COMPACT_ATOMS: atom_id res chain seq x y z
N MET A 1 26.38 -11.64 61.97
CA MET A 1 27.84 -11.80 61.82
C MET A 1 28.16 -12.15 60.37
N LYS A 2 29.09 -11.41 59.75
CA LYS A 2 29.94 -11.69 58.55
C LYS A 2 29.19 -12.01 57.23
N LYS A 3 29.05 -11.15 56.21
CA LYS A 3 30.01 -10.39 55.35
C LYS A 3 31.17 -11.23 54.78
N ALA A 4 31.20 -11.36 53.44
CA ALA A 4 32.34 -11.22 52.52
C ALA A 4 31.86 -11.68 51.11
N ALA A 5 31.70 -10.84 50.08
CA ALA A 5 32.70 -10.03 49.36
C ALA A 5 33.86 -10.88 48.83
N ALA A 6 33.79 -11.26 47.55
CA ALA A 6 34.93 -11.73 46.79
C ALA A 6 35.23 -10.69 45.70
N VAL A 7 36.18 -9.82 46.02
CA VAL A 7 36.96 -9.03 45.07
C VAL A 7 38.18 -9.88 44.74
N PHE A 8 38.48 -10.06 43.46
CA PHE A 8 39.86 -10.21 43.01
C PHE A 8 40.08 -9.36 41.77
N LEU A 9 40.71 -8.21 42.02
CA LEU A 9 41.50 -7.47 41.05
C LEU A 9 42.81 -8.25 40.85
N ALA A 10 43.17 -8.49 39.60
CA ALA A 10 44.56 -8.64 39.19
C ALA A 10 44.82 -7.61 38.10
N SER A 11 45.60 -6.61 38.49
CA SER A 11 46.07 -5.50 37.71
C SER A 11 47.30 -5.86 36.88
N SER A 12 47.56 -4.97 35.92
CA SER A 12 48.82 -4.71 35.20
C SER A 12 49.10 -5.55 33.96
N LEU A 13 49.06 -4.88 32.80
CA LEU A 13 50.29 -4.40 32.18
C LEU A 13 50.02 -3.05 31.50
N ALA A 14 50.80 -2.05 31.90
CA ALA A 14 50.87 -0.75 31.27
C ALA A 14 52.15 -0.70 30.44
N PHE A 15 52.03 -0.39 29.15
CA PHE A 15 52.97 0.36 28.30
C PHE A 15 52.09 0.76 27.10
N GLY A 16 51.76 2.02 26.84
CA GLY A 16 52.67 3.14 26.76
C GLY A 16 53.11 3.32 25.31
N VAL A 17 52.17 3.64 24.40
CA VAL A 17 52.49 4.30 23.13
C VAL A 17 51.44 5.37 22.88
N SER A 18 51.91 6.60 22.95
CA SER A 18 51.25 7.84 22.57
C SER A 18 50.71 7.74 21.13
N GLY A 19 49.41 7.84 21.00
CA GLY A 19 48.72 8.08 19.75
C GLY A 19 47.31 8.55 20.08
N GLN A 20 47.10 9.86 20.15
CA GLN A 20 45.75 10.43 20.18
C GLN A 20 45.06 10.06 18.87
N VAL A 21 44.34 8.95 18.85
CA VAL A 21 43.21 8.77 17.95
C VAL A 21 42.00 9.07 18.81
N PHE A 22 41.44 10.25 18.63
CA PHE A 22 40.09 10.53 19.11
C PHE A 22 39.21 9.42 18.52
N ALA A 23 38.74 8.52 19.37
CA ALA A 23 37.59 7.72 19.02
C ALA A 23 36.46 8.74 18.84
N GLU A 24 36.22 9.14 17.59
CA GLU A 24 34.95 9.73 17.21
C GLU A 24 33.89 8.81 17.81
N GLN A 25 33.16 9.33 18.80
CA GLN A 25 31.90 8.74 19.17
C GLN A 25 31.14 8.59 17.86
N ILE A 26 31.04 7.36 17.37
CA ILE A 26 30.06 6.99 16.36
C ILE A 26 28.75 7.30 17.06
N LYS A 27 28.26 8.52 16.86
CA LYS A 27 26.89 8.88 17.18
C LYS A 27 26.09 7.87 16.38
N GLU A 28 25.50 6.90 17.07
CA GLU A 28 24.42 6.14 16.49
C GLU A 28 23.50 7.17 15.84
N PRO A 29 23.18 7.02 14.54
CA PRO A 29 22.30 7.97 13.88
C PRO A 29 21.06 8.05 14.75
N ALA A 30 20.75 9.26 15.23
CA ALA A 30 19.57 9.49 16.03
C ALA A 30 18.40 8.80 15.31
N PRO A 31 17.58 7.99 16.00
CA PRO A 31 16.45 7.35 15.35
C PRO A 31 15.70 8.46 14.63
N VAL A 32 15.60 8.34 13.30
CA VAL A 32 14.80 9.27 12.52
C VAL A 32 13.37 9.02 12.97
N VAL A 33 12.95 9.73 14.01
CA VAL A 33 11.56 9.87 14.38
C VAL A 33 11.00 10.77 13.30
N GLN A 34 10.75 10.18 12.12
CA GLN A 34 9.77 10.73 11.22
C GLN A 34 8.49 10.71 12.06
N ASN A 35 8.03 11.88 12.49
CA ASN A 35 6.64 12.10 12.86
C ASN A 35 5.84 11.89 11.58
N VAL A 36 5.68 10.62 11.22
CA VAL A 36 4.90 10.20 10.09
C VAL A 36 3.45 10.40 10.52
N ASP A 37 2.89 11.55 10.17
CA ASP A 37 1.44 11.71 10.22
C ASP A 37 0.85 10.60 9.35
N ALA A 38 0.15 9.65 9.97
CA ALA A 38 -0.53 8.55 9.26
C ALA A 38 -1.45 9.09 8.15
N ALA A 39 -1.88 10.36 8.24
CA ALA A 39 -2.64 11.06 7.21
C ALA A 39 -1.85 11.41 5.94
N ASN A 40 -0.51 11.52 6.00
CA ASN A 40 0.36 11.90 4.87
C ASN A 40 1.01 10.69 4.19
N VAL A 41 1.06 9.54 4.86
CA VAL A 41 1.68 8.31 4.35
C VAL A 41 1.06 7.83 3.03
N TRP A 42 -0.25 8.06 2.86
CA TRP A 42 -1.04 7.45 1.80
C TRP A 42 -1.61 8.43 0.77
N LYS A 43 -1.30 9.72 0.90
CA LYS A 43 -1.92 10.75 0.05
C LYS A 43 -1.10 11.11 -1.18
N VAL A 44 0.21 10.92 -1.13
CA VAL A 44 1.08 11.37 -2.21
C VAL A 44 1.31 10.19 -3.15
N ILE A 45 0.83 10.35 -4.38
CA ILE A 45 1.10 9.41 -5.48
C ILE A 45 2.51 9.74 -5.98
N ASP A 46 3.45 8.82 -5.78
CA ASP A 46 4.81 8.94 -6.31
C ASP A 46 4.87 8.55 -7.77
N HIS A 47 4.09 7.53 -8.15
CA HIS A 47 4.19 6.98 -9.49
C HIS A 47 2.82 6.50 -9.97
N LEU A 48 2.45 6.89 -11.20
CA LEU A 48 1.34 6.27 -11.92
C LEU A 48 1.86 5.75 -13.25
N LYS A 49 1.52 4.50 -13.55
CA LYS A 49 1.61 3.95 -14.90
C LYS A 49 0.24 3.54 -15.39
N ALA A 50 -0.23 4.18 -16.45
CA ALA A 50 -1.54 3.88 -17.01
C ALA A 50 -1.51 3.64 -18.53
N THR A 51 -2.53 2.97 -19.02
CA THR A 51 -2.72 2.64 -20.43
C THR A 51 -4.19 2.66 -20.79
N VAL A 52 -4.54 3.40 -21.84
CA VAL A 52 -5.89 3.45 -22.41
C VAL A 52 -5.80 2.96 -23.85
N ASN A 53 -6.50 1.88 -24.18
CA ASN A 53 -6.58 1.31 -25.53
C ASN A 53 -7.93 1.66 -26.15
N LEU A 54 -7.84 2.13 -27.39
CA LEU A 54 -8.92 2.44 -28.31
C LEU A 54 -8.82 1.47 -29.50
N HIS A 55 -9.77 1.54 -30.43
CA HIS A 55 -9.82 0.63 -31.57
C HIS A 55 -8.55 0.64 -32.45
N HIS A 56 -7.95 1.81 -32.66
CA HIS A 56 -6.76 2.00 -33.51
C HIS A 56 -5.62 2.77 -32.84
N GLU A 57 -5.78 3.07 -31.55
CA GLU A 57 -4.85 3.94 -30.84
C GLU A 57 -4.64 3.40 -29.42
N LYS A 58 -3.46 3.67 -28.86
CA LYS A 58 -3.16 3.36 -27.47
C LYS A 58 -2.41 4.52 -26.84
N TYR A 59 -2.88 4.97 -25.69
CA TYR A 59 -2.20 5.97 -24.89
C TYR A 59 -1.52 5.26 -23.72
N THR A 60 -0.27 5.62 -23.45
CA THR A 60 0.43 5.24 -22.22
C THR A 60 0.84 6.50 -21.48
N VAL A 61 0.59 6.52 -20.18
CA VAL A 61 0.92 7.63 -19.30
C VAL A 61 1.86 7.12 -18.22
N VAL A 62 2.93 7.86 -17.98
CA VAL A 62 3.79 7.70 -16.83
C VAL A 62 3.84 9.05 -16.10
N TYR A 63 3.39 9.04 -14.86
CA TYR A 63 3.58 10.13 -13.91
C TYR A 63 4.62 9.67 -12.89
N ASP A 64 5.55 10.54 -12.54
CA ASP A 64 6.55 10.29 -11.51
C ASP A 64 6.81 11.59 -10.74
N GLU A 65 6.66 11.54 -9.42
CA GLU A 65 6.98 12.62 -8.50
C GLU A 65 8.13 12.15 -7.60
N LYS A 66 9.28 12.83 -7.68
CA LYS A 66 10.43 12.59 -6.82
C LYS A 66 10.93 13.90 -6.27
N ASP A 67 11.06 13.99 -4.95
CA ASP A 67 11.57 15.17 -4.25
C ASP A 67 10.85 16.48 -4.65
N GLY A 68 9.53 16.38 -4.91
CA GLY A 68 8.68 17.50 -5.36
C GLY A 68 8.82 17.88 -6.84
N ILE A 69 9.62 17.13 -7.62
CA ILE A 69 9.73 17.30 -9.07
C ILE A 69 8.77 16.33 -9.76
N VAL A 70 7.79 16.88 -10.48
CA VAL A 70 6.79 16.11 -11.22
C VAL A 70 7.21 15.96 -12.68
N THR A 71 7.24 14.72 -13.16
CA THR A 71 7.49 14.35 -14.55
C THR A 71 6.28 13.61 -15.11
N VAL A 72 5.80 14.03 -16.28
CA VAL A 72 4.71 13.36 -17.00
C VAL A 72 5.15 13.05 -18.42
N ASP A 73 5.10 11.77 -18.79
CA ASP A 73 5.35 11.25 -20.14
C ASP A 73 4.07 10.62 -20.69
N ILE A 74 3.55 11.18 -21.78
CA ILE A 74 2.35 10.69 -22.45
C ILE A 74 2.76 10.26 -23.86
N LYS A 75 2.54 8.98 -24.18
CA LYS A 75 2.81 8.42 -25.51
C LYS A 75 1.54 7.94 -26.16
N LYS A 76 1.31 8.41 -27.39
CA LYS A 76 0.27 7.93 -28.29
C LYS A 76 0.86 6.97 -29.30
N HIS A 77 0.36 5.74 -29.30
CA HIS A 77 0.68 4.72 -30.30
C HIS A 77 -0.44 4.67 -31.32
N LYS A 78 -0.12 4.91 -32.60
CA LYS A 78 -1.08 4.83 -33.71
C LYS A 78 -0.35 4.31 -34.95
N ASP A 79 -0.92 3.32 -35.62
CA ASP A 79 -0.39 2.77 -36.87
C ASP A 79 1.12 2.42 -36.80
N HIS A 80 1.54 1.77 -35.71
CA HIS A 80 2.94 1.40 -35.40
C HIS A 80 3.90 2.58 -35.16
N LYS A 81 3.41 3.82 -35.14
CA LYS A 81 4.17 5.00 -34.74
C LYS A 81 3.93 5.32 -33.28
N VAL A 82 4.97 5.82 -32.61
CA VAL A 82 4.90 6.35 -31.25
C VAL A 82 5.08 7.86 -31.34
N ILE A 83 4.10 8.60 -30.83
CA ILE A 83 4.10 10.06 -30.80
C ILE A 83 4.11 10.46 -29.33
N GLU A 84 5.14 11.19 -28.93
CA GLU A 84 5.18 11.80 -27.60
C GLU A 84 4.26 13.03 -27.59
N VAL A 85 3.39 13.11 -26.58
CA VAL A 85 2.46 14.22 -26.38
C VAL A 85 3.09 15.16 -25.37
N THR A 86 3.85 16.14 -25.86
CA THR A 86 4.69 17.04 -25.03
C THR A 86 4.02 18.36 -24.66
N GLY A 87 2.70 18.47 -24.82
CA GLY A 87 1.95 19.70 -24.53
C GLY A 87 1.84 19.97 -23.03
N LYS A 88 2.21 21.18 -22.58
CA LYS A 88 2.07 21.61 -21.18
C LYS A 88 0.65 21.41 -20.63
N GLU A 89 -0.36 21.68 -21.46
CA GLU A 89 -1.77 21.50 -21.09
C GLU A 89 -2.14 20.03 -20.88
N ALA A 90 -1.63 19.12 -21.72
CA ALA A 90 -1.88 17.68 -21.58
C ALA A 90 -1.20 17.13 -20.32
N ASN A 91 0.03 17.56 -20.06
CA ASN A 91 0.73 17.20 -18.83
C ASN A 91 -0.01 17.72 -17.60
N GLN A 92 -0.47 18.98 -17.63
CA GLN A 92 -1.21 19.56 -16.52
C GLN A 92 -2.52 18.81 -16.24
N ARG A 93 -3.27 18.43 -17.28
CA ARG A 93 -4.50 17.62 -17.12
C ARG A 93 -4.23 16.28 -16.43
N VAL A 94 -3.11 15.62 -16.73
CA VAL A 94 -2.71 14.39 -16.04
C VAL A 94 -2.31 14.67 -14.60
N ILE A 95 -1.57 15.74 -14.34
CA ILE A 95 -1.20 16.16 -12.98
C ILE A 95 -2.44 16.43 -12.14
N ASP A 96 -3.40 17.18 -12.68
CA ASP A 96 -4.65 17.51 -12.00
C ASP A 96 -5.49 16.26 -11.75
N PHE A 97 -5.59 15.35 -12.73
CA PHE A 97 -6.20 14.05 -12.54
C PHE A 97 -5.56 13.27 -11.38
N ILE A 98 -4.23 13.24 -11.28
CA ILE A 98 -3.50 12.54 -10.22
C ILE A 98 -3.76 13.20 -8.85
N LYS A 99 -3.68 14.53 -8.77
CA LYS A 99 -3.93 15.27 -7.53
C LYS A 99 -5.36 15.10 -7.03
N ASP A 100 -6.31 15.08 -7.97
CA ASP A 100 -7.73 14.90 -7.68
C ASP A 100 -8.14 13.42 -7.64
N LEU A 101 -7.19 12.48 -7.76
CA LEU A 101 -7.47 11.05 -7.65
C LEU A 101 -7.70 10.71 -6.18
N ASN A 102 -8.87 11.08 -5.69
CA ASN A 102 -9.37 10.61 -4.42
C ASN A 102 -9.71 9.13 -4.56
N LEU A 103 -8.88 8.28 -3.96
CA LEU A 103 -9.07 6.84 -3.91
C LEU A 103 -10.09 6.47 -2.84
N SER A 104 -11.25 7.12 -2.92
CA SER A 104 -12.43 6.65 -2.22
C SER A 104 -12.75 5.25 -2.69
N MET A 105 -13.28 4.44 -1.79
CA MET A 105 -13.74 3.09 -2.10
C MET A 105 -14.99 3.10 -3.01
N ASP A 106 -15.58 4.27 -3.25
CA ASP A 106 -16.65 4.49 -4.24
C ASP A 106 -16.16 4.61 -5.67
N LEU A 107 -14.85 4.78 -5.85
CA LEU A 107 -14.27 5.03 -7.15
C LEU A 107 -14.27 3.72 -7.95
N SER A 108 -15.20 3.60 -8.89
CA SER A 108 -15.29 2.43 -9.77
C SER A 108 -14.12 2.39 -10.75
N LYS A 109 -13.78 1.19 -11.24
CA LYS A 109 -12.75 1.03 -12.29
C LYS A 109 -13.12 1.80 -13.56
N GLU A 110 -14.43 1.92 -13.84
CA GLU A 110 -14.98 2.72 -14.93
C GLU A 110 -14.70 4.21 -14.70
N GLU A 111 -14.98 4.72 -13.50
CA GLU A 111 -14.77 6.14 -13.16
C GLU A 111 -13.30 6.54 -13.26
N VAL A 112 -12.39 5.72 -12.71
CA VAL A 112 -10.93 5.95 -12.81
C VAL A 112 -10.51 6.05 -14.27
N ILE A 113 -10.97 5.13 -15.11
CA ILE A 113 -10.57 5.07 -16.51
C ILE A 113 -11.25 6.17 -17.34
N ASN A 114 -12.48 6.56 -17.02
CA ASN A 114 -13.17 7.67 -17.66
C ASN A 114 -12.43 8.98 -17.38
N ARG A 115 -12.14 9.28 -16.11
CA ARG A 115 -11.38 10.48 -15.70
C ARG A 115 -9.98 10.51 -16.30
N LEU A 116 -9.30 9.36 -16.34
CA LEU A 116 -8.01 9.24 -17.03
C LEU A 116 -8.14 9.51 -18.54
N SER A 117 -9.20 9.02 -19.17
CA SER A 117 -9.45 9.23 -20.60
C SER A 117 -9.73 10.70 -20.90
N ASP A 118 -10.52 11.36 -20.05
CA ASP A 118 -10.78 12.80 -20.14
C ASP A 118 -9.49 13.61 -19.99
N ALA A 119 -8.63 13.24 -19.03
CA ALA A 119 -7.31 13.86 -18.87
C ALA A 119 -6.43 13.71 -20.12
N LEU A 120 -6.55 12.58 -20.83
CA LEU A 120 -5.88 12.31 -22.10
C LEU A 120 -6.57 12.96 -23.32
N GLY A 121 -7.72 13.61 -23.14
CA GLY A 121 -8.51 14.18 -24.23
C GLY A 121 -9.20 13.14 -25.12
N VAL A 122 -9.45 11.95 -24.57
CA VAL A 122 -10.07 10.81 -25.25
C VAL A 122 -11.48 10.61 -24.72
N LYS A 123 -12.45 10.36 -25.59
CA LYS A 123 -13.83 10.11 -25.16
C LYS A 123 -13.92 8.77 -24.42
N PRO A 124 -14.47 8.74 -23.19
CA PRO A 124 -14.61 7.49 -22.42
C PRO A 124 -15.36 6.38 -23.18
N SER A 125 -16.34 6.72 -24.01
CA SER A 125 -17.12 5.77 -24.81
C SER A 125 -16.30 4.99 -25.84
N GLU A 126 -15.16 5.53 -26.27
CA GLU A 126 -14.28 4.92 -27.28
C GLU A 126 -13.31 3.91 -26.65
N VAL A 127 -13.12 3.96 -25.33
CA VAL A 127 -12.17 3.11 -24.61
C VAL A 127 -12.61 1.66 -24.65
N GLU A 128 -11.75 0.80 -25.20
CA GLU A 128 -11.96 -0.65 -25.23
C GLU A 128 -11.35 -1.33 -24.01
N LYS A 129 -10.20 -0.84 -23.54
CA LYS A 129 -9.48 -1.41 -22.39
C LYS A 129 -8.62 -0.38 -21.68
N GLY A 130 -8.74 -0.28 -20.37
CA GLY A 130 -7.95 0.61 -19.51
C GLY A 130 -7.17 -0.18 -18.46
N ASN A 131 -5.95 0.26 -18.12
CA ASN A 131 -5.22 -0.23 -16.95
C ASN A 131 -4.54 0.96 -16.27
N ALA A 132 -4.56 0.99 -14.95
CA ALA A 132 -3.84 1.98 -14.16
C ALA A 132 -3.16 1.28 -12.98
N LYS A 133 -1.90 1.64 -12.72
CA LYS A 133 -1.15 1.23 -11.55
C LYS A 133 -0.68 2.48 -10.85
N VAL A 134 -1.10 2.64 -9.61
CA VAL A 134 -0.73 3.76 -8.74
C VAL A 134 0.21 3.22 -7.68
N GLU A 135 1.30 3.91 -7.42
CA GLU A 135 2.22 3.67 -6.32
C GLU A 135 2.35 4.95 -5.50
N PHE A 136 2.18 4.80 -4.19
CA PHE A 136 2.19 5.90 -3.22
C PHE A 136 3.58 6.04 -2.59
N THR A 137 3.82 7.18 -1.94
CA THR A 137 5.03 7.47 -1.15
C THR A 137 5.44 6.38 -0.16
N ASN A 138 4.46 5.67 0.37
CA ASN A 138 4.70 4.58 1.31
C ASN A 138 4.83 3.20 0.65
N GLN A 139 5.06 3.17 -0.66
CA GLN A 139 5.25 1.96 -1.47
C GLN A 139 4.01 1.08 -1.63
N ALA A 140 2.85 1.53 -1.15
CA ALA A 140 1.59 0.85 -1.46
C ALA A 140 1.29 0.95 -2.95
N LYS A 141 0.64 -0.08 -3.50
CA LYS A 141 0.35 -0.23 -4.93
C LYS A 141 -1.11 -0.57 -5.13
N LEU A 142 -1.77 0.21 -5.97
CA LEU A 142 -3.15 0.02 -6.36
C LEU A 142 -3.21 -0.24 -7.85
N SER A 143 -3.98 -1.24 -8.29
CA SER A 143 -4.10 -1.59 -9.71
C SER A 143 -5.55 -1.72 -10.15
N PHE A 144 -5.89 -1.04 -11.23
CA PHE A 144 -7.19 -1.06 -11.90
C PHE A 144 -7.05 -1.65 -13.30
N SER A 145 -8.04 -2.45 -13.71
CA SER A 145 -8.16 -3.00 -15.06
C SER A 145 -9.61 -2.96 -15.51
N TYR A 146 -9.86 -2.30 -16.64
CA TYR A 146 -11.16 -2.15 -17.28
C TYR A 146 -11.13 -2.77 -18.67
N LYS A 147 -12.24 -3.42 -19.07
CA LYS A 147 -12.46 -3.87 -20.45
C LYS A 147 -13.93 -3.63 -20.83
N LYS A 148 -14.17 -2.96 -21.96
CA LYS A 148 -15.52 -2.68 -22.46
C LYS A 148 -16.29 -3.97 -22.71
N GLY A 149 -17.53 -4.02 -22.23
CA GLY A 149 -18.41 -5.19 -22.34
C GLY A 149 -18.08 -6.32 -21.36
N GLU A 150 -17.10 -6.15 -20.47
CA GLU A 150 -16.87 -7.07 -19.36
C GLU A 150 -18.06 -6.96 -18.38
N LYS A 151 -18.96 -7.93 -18.42
CA LYS A 151 -20.04 -8.03 -17.42
C LYS A 151 -19.45 -8.49 -16.09
N SER A 152 -19.55 -7.66 -15.07
CA SER A 152 -19.45 -8.12 -13.69
C SER A 152 -20.72 -8.92 -13.39
N ASN A 153 -20.70 -10.24 -13.56
CA ASN A 153 -21.79 -11.13 -13.12
C ASN A 153 -21.82 -11.29 -11.59
N VAL A 154 -21.22 -10.37 -10.85
CA VAL A 154 -21.06 -10.42 -9.41
C VAL A 154 -22.06 -9.46 -8.80
N ALA A 155 -22.91 -9.97 -7.91
CA ALA A 155 -23.96 -9.19 -7.24
C ALA A 155 -23.40 -7.98 -6.48
N ASP A 156 -22.17 -8.11 -5.97
CA ASP A 156 -21.41 -7.03 -5.35
C ASP A 156 -19.97 -7.00 -5.92
N PRO A 157 -19.63 -6.07 -6.83
CA PRO A 157 -18.30 -5.96 -7.42
C PRO A 157 -17.20 -5.64 -6.40
N TYR A 158 -17.55 -5.11 -5.22
CA TYR A 158 -16.63 -4.75 -4.14
C TYR A 158 -16.52 -5.84 -3.08
N GLN A 159 -17.13 -7.01 -3.32
CA GLN A 159 -16.92 -8.16 -2.46
C GLN A 159 -15.45 -8.60 -2.51
N ILE A 160 -14.87 -8.83 -1.32
CA ILE A 160 -13.50 -9.33 -1.19
C ILE A 160 -13.44 -10.80 -1.64
N ARG A 161 -12.67 -11.05 -2.70
CA ARG A 161 -12.41 -12.39 -3.24
C ARG A 161 -11.21 -13.07 -2.59
N LYS A 162 -10.17 -12.30 -2.26
CA LYS A 162 -8.98 -12.77 -1.54
C LYS A 162 -8.50 -11.71 -0.58
N LEU A 163 -8.09 -12.14 0.61
CA LEU A 163 -7.41 -11.30 1.58
C LEU A 163 -6.19 -12.05 2.10
N LYS A 164 -5.05 -11.38 2.08
CA LYS A 164 -3.88 -11.76 2.88
C LYS A 164 -3.43 -10.53 3.65
N VAL A 165 -3.44 -10.61 4.97
CA VAL A 165 -2.96 -9.57 5.86
C VAL A 165 -1.87 -10.17 6.72
N HIS A 166 -0.72 -9.53 6.76
CA HIS A 166 0.35 -9.80 7.71
C HIS A 166 0.72 -8.48 8.37
N VAL A 167 0.40 -8.33 9.65
CA VAL A 167 0.75 -7.13 10.43
C VAL A 167 1.63 -7.54 11.60
N LYS A 168 2.69 -6.78 11.84
CA LYS A 168 3.60 -6.95 12.97
C LYS A 168 3.84 -5.61 13.66
N ALA A 169 3.65 -5.59 14.97
CA ALA A 169 3.90 -4.44 15.82
C ALA A 169 5.26 -4.54 16.55
N ASN A 170 5.78 -3.40 16.98
CA ASN A 170 6.99 -3.27 17.80
C ASN A 170 6.90 -4.05 19.14
N ASN A 171 5.69 -4.17 19.70
CA ASN A 171 5.40 -4.87 20.94
C ASN A 171 5.31 -6.40 20.77
N GLY A 172 5.64 -6.93 19.59
CA GLY A 172 5.62 -8.36 19.27
C GLY A 172 4.25 -8.90 18.88
N THR A 173 3.21 -8.06 18.84
CA THR A 173 1.89 -8.43 18.32
C THR A 173 1.98 -8.73 16.82
N GLN A 174 1.34 -9.81 16.39
CA GLN A 174 1.31 -10.24 15.00
C GLN A 174 -0.09 -10.72 14.62
N TYR A 175 -0.54 -10.33 13.44
CA TYR A 175 -1.78 -10.78 12.82
C TYR A 175 -1.47 -11.37 11.45
N ASP A 176 -1.87 -12.62 11.24
CA ASP A 176 -1.89 -13.25 9.92
C ASP A 176 -3.31 -13.66 9.58
N VAL A 177 -3.88 -13.04 8.54
CA VAL A 177 -5.18 -13.41 8.00
C VAL A 177 -4.99 -13.86 6.58
N HIS A 178 -5.46 -15.06 6.25
CA HIS A 178 -5.49 -15.55 4.87
C HIS A 178 -6.88 -16.08 4.59
N MET A 179 -7.55 -15.48 3.61
CA MET A 179 -8.83 -15.95 3.08
C MET A 179 -8.68 -16.31 1.61
N SER A 180 -9.15 -17.50 1.27
CA SER A 180 -9.35 -17.95 -0.10
C SER A 180 -10.84 -17.89 -0.46
N GLY A 181 -11.18 -17.12 -1.50
CA GLY A 181 -12.57 -16.99 -1.95
C GLY A 181 -13.21 -18.29 -2.48
N LYS A 182 -12.41 -19.31 -2.81
CA LYS A 182 -12.90 -20.56 -3.42
C LYS A 182 -12.93 -21.77 -2.47
N ASN A 183 -12.12 -21.78 -1.42
CA ASN A 183 -12.01 -22.93 -0.51
C ASN A 183 -11.82 -22.45 0.93
N SER A 184 -12.87 -22.55 1.74
CA SER A 184 -12.85 -22.15 3.14
C SER A 184 -11.92 -23.01 4.00
N MET A 185 -11.55 -24.22 3.57
CA MET A 185 -10.61 -25.07 4.31
C MET A 185 -9.18 -24.53 4.32
N GLN A 186 -8.87 -23.57 3.43
CA GLN A 186 -7.57 -22.90 3.38
C GLN A 186 -7.55 -21.58 4.16
N ASP A 187 -8.69 -21.19 4.75
CA ASP A 187 -8.78 -19.96 5.52
C ASP A 187 -8.06 -20.14 6.87
N THR A 188 -7.22 -19.18 7.22
CA THR A 188 -6.46 -19.17 8.47
C THR A 188 -6.46 -17.80 9.08
N PHE A 189 -6.62 -17.75 10.40
CA PHE A 189 -6.48 -16.53 11.20
C PHE A 189 -5.53 -16.82 12.36
N ILE A 190 -4.45 -16.06 12.45
CA ILE A 190 -3.47 -16.16 13.53
C ILE A 190 -3.37 -14.79 14.18
N LYS A 191 -3.57 -14.75 15.49
CA LYS A 191 -3.36 -13.57 16.31
C LYS A 191 -2.36 -13.94 17.39
N LYS A 192 -1.23 -13.26 17.43
CA LYS A 192 -0.22 -13.38 18.47
C LYS A 192 -0.15 -12.05 19.20
N THR A 193 -0.29 -12.08 20.52
CA THR A 193 -0.20 -10.90 21.39
C THR A 193 0.64 -11.24 22.61
N LYS A 194 0.86 -10.26 23.49
CA LYS A 194 1.45 -10.49 24.82
C LYS A 194 0.65 -11.49 25.67
N ASP A 195 -0.66 -11.60 25.43
CA ASP A 195 -1.58 -12.44 26.21
C ASP A 195 -1.66 -13.88 25.67
N GLY A 196 -1.04 -14.15 24.52
CA GLY A 196 -0.96 -15.50 23.94
C GLY A 196 -1.16 -15.54 22.42
N MET A 197 -1.29 -16.76 21.90
CA MET A 197 -1.46 -17.05 20.47
C MET A 197 -2.82 -17.73 20.23
N THR A 198 -3.60 -17.16 19.32
CA THR A 198 -4.86 -17.71 18.81
C THR A 198 -4.66 -18.15 17.37
N ILE A 199 -5.06 -19.39 17.07
CA ILE A 199 -5.03 -19.94 15.71
C ILE A 199 -6.42 -20.48 15.39
N LEU A 200 -7.06 -19.93 14.37
CA LEU A 200 -8.31 -20.42 13.81
C LEU A 200 -8.04 -20.95 12.40
N LYS A 201 -8.76 -22.01 12.02
CA LYS A 201 -8.68 -22.63 10.69
C LYS A 201 -10.09 -22.95 10.18
N GLY A 202 -10.25 -23.04 8.86
CA GLY A 202 -11.49 -23.52 8.26
C GLY A 202 -12.68 -22.59 8.55
N SER A 203 -13.82 -23.15 8.94
CA SER A 203 -15.03 -22.40 9.26
C SER A 203 -14.83 -21.36 10.36
N HIS A 204 -14.10 -21.69 11.44
CA HIS A 204 -13.84 -20.73 12.52
C HIS A 204 -12.99 -19.53 12.08
N ALA A 205 -11.99 -19.77 11.22
CA ALA A 205 -11.24 -18.67 10.60
C ALA A 205 -12.14 -17.83 9.69
N ARG A 206 -13.10 -18.48 9.02
CA ARG A 206 -14.05 -17.79 8.15
C ARG A 206 -15.09 -16.98 8.93
N ASP A 207 -15.53 -17.45 10.09
CA ASP A 207 -16.46 -16.72 10.96
C ASP A 207 -15.78 -15.48 11.52
N GLU A 208 -14.54 -15.62 12.01
CA GLU A 208 -13.74 -14.48 12.47
C GLU A 208 -13.44 -13.53 11.29
N PHE A 209 -13.17 -14.08 10.10
CA PHE A 209 -13.09 -13.29 8.89
C PHE A 209 -14.40 -12.54 8.61
N GLN A 210 -15.59 -13.15 8.71
CA GLN A 210 -16.84 -12.42 8.47
C GLN A 210 -17.04 -11.30 9.50
N ARG A 211 -16.65 -11.53 10.76
CA ARG A 211 -16.68 -10.51 11.81
C ARG A 211 -15.80 -9.32 11.42
N ILE A 212 -14.51 -9.56 11.19
CA ILE A 212 -13.59 -8.48 10.80
C ILE A 212 -13.91 -7.95 9.41
N LYS A 213 -14.49 -8.73 8.49
CA LYS A 213 -14.81 -8.31 7.13
C LYS A 213 -15.81 -7.18 7.19
N ASN A 214 -16.87 -7.27 7.98
CA ASN A 214 -17.83 -6.18 8.10
C ASN A 214 -17.15 -4.91 8.65
N GLU A 215 -16.21 -5.09 9.59
CA GLU A 215 -15.43 -4.01 10.18
C GLU A 215 -14.26 -3.53 9.30
N LEU A 216 -13.83 -4.30 8.29
CA LEU A 216 -12.79 -3.97 7.30
C LEU A 216 -13.41 -3.72 5.93
N THR A 217 -14.75 -3.72 5.81
CA THR A 217 -15.41 -3.34 4.58
C THR A 217 -15.54 -1.82 4.62
N PRO A 218 -14.91 -1.10 3.69
CA PRO A 218 -15.11 0.34 3.59
C PRO A 218 -16.59 0.63 3.30
N THR A 219 -17.13 1.70 3.87
CA THR A 219 -18.45 2.21 3.46
C THR A 219 -18.31 3.07 2.21
N LYS A 220 -19.46 3.39 1.61
CA LYS A 220 -19.58 4.57 0.76
C LYS A 220 -18.99 5.75 1.53
N ASP A 221 -18.15 6.54 0.89
CA ASP A 221 -17.41 7.68 1.44
C ASP A 221 -16.18 7.35 2.31
N THR A 222 -15.83 6.08 2.57
CA THR A 222 -14.58 5.76 3.27
C THR A 222 -13.37 6.12 2.41
N THR A 223 -12.62 7.13 2.84
CA THR A 223 -11.33 7.48 2.26
C THR A 223 -10.27 6.43 2.61
N TRP A 224 -9.23 6.31 1.79
CA TRP A 224 -8.13 5.38 2.07
C TRP A 224 -7.44 5.67 3.43
N LYS A 225 -7.38 6.93 3.85
CA LYS A 225 -6.89 7.33 5.18
C LYS A 225 -7.73 6.69 6.29
N GLU A 226 -9.05 6.87 6.23
CA GLU A 226 -9.99 6.29 7.21
C GLU A 226 -9.93 4.76 7.19
N TYR A 227 -9.69 4.18 6.02
CA TYR A 227 -9.54 2.73 5.87
C TYR A 227 -8.33 2.18 6.65
N VAL A 228 -7.19 2.86 6.62
CA VAL A 228 -5.99 2.46 7.38
C VAL A 228 -6.21 2.58 8.88
N SER A 229 -6.81 3.68 9.33
CA SER A 229 -7.21 3.84 10.74
C SER A 229 -8.18 2.73 11.17
N LYS A 230 -9.16 2.41 10.33
CA LYS A 230 -10.12 1.33 10.54
C LYS A 230 -9.43 -0.05 10.63
N ILE A 231 -8.43 -0.33 9.79
CA ILE A 231 -7.61 -1.55 9.91
C ILE A 231 -6.89 -1.58 11.27
N SER A 232 -6.25 -0.48 11.66
CA SER A 232 -5.57 -0.35 12.96
C SER A 232 -6.52 -0.62 14.13
N ASP A 233 -7.71 -0.03 14.11
CA ASP A 233 -8.72 -0.16 15.16
C ASP A 233 -9.26 -1.60 15.25
N VAL A 234 -9.61 -2.20 14.11
CA VAL A 234 -10.16 -3.57 14.04
C VAL A 234 -9.15 -4.63 14.43
N LEU A 235 -7.89 -4.43 14.03
CA LEU A 235 -6.81 -5.32 14.41
C LEU A 235 -6.26 -4.99 15.81
N GLY A 236 -6.66 -3.88 16.44
CA GLY A 236 -6.16 -3.46 17.74
C GLY A 236 -4.64 -3.26 17.76
N VAL A 237 -4.07 -2.74 16.67
CA VAL A 237 -2.65 -2.39 16.56
C VAL A 237 -2.55 -0.93 16.19
N GLU A 238 -2.01 -0.09 17.08
CA GLU A 238 -1.80 1.32 16.77
C GLU A 238 -0.91 1.47 15.52
N VAL A 239 -1.33 2.32 14.58
CA VAL A 239 -0.58 2.58 13.33
C VAL A 239 0.88 2.94 13.60
N THR A 240 1.16 3.66 14.69
CA THR A 240 2.50 4.06 15.13
C THR A 240 3.38 2.90 15.57
N ASP A 241 2.78 1.82 16.06
CA ASP A 241 3.46 0.62 16.54
C ASP A 241 3.69 -0.41 15.43
N ILE A 242 3.02 -0.27 14.27
CA ILE A 242 3.21 -1.16 13.13
C ILE A 242 4.64 -1.00 12.61
N THR A 243 5.40 -2.08 12.68
CA THR A 243 6.76 -2.19 12.09
C THR A 243 6.70 -2.82 10.70
N LYS A 244 5.68 -3.64 10.44
CA LYS A 244 5.46 -4.27 9.15
C LYS A 244 3.97 -4.48 8.90
N ALA A 245 3.50 -4.12 7.71
CA ALA A 245 2.17 -4.48 7.24
C ALA A 245 2.23 -4.86 5.75
N ASP A 246 1.89 -6.11 5.45
CA ASP A 246 1.65 -6.59 4.09
C ASP A 246 0.15 -6.87 3.94
N VAL A 247 -0.55 -6.16 3.05
CA VAL A 247 -1.96 -6.38 2.75
C VAL A 247 -2.14 -6.61 1.26
N ASP A 248 -2.55 -7.82 0.88
CA ASP A 248 -2.97 -8.18 -0.48
C ASP A 248 -4.49 -8.42 -0.47
N LEU A 249 -5.21 -7.51 -1.10
CA LEU A 249 -6.65 -7.50 -1.21
C LEU A 249 -7.05 -7.59 -2.67
N GLN A 250 -7.88 -8.57 -3.01
CA GLN A 250 -8.46 -8.70 -4.34
C GLN A 250 -9.97 -8.69 -4.24
N PHE A 251 -10.59 -7.80 -5.02
CA PHE A 251 -12.04 -7.71 -5.16
C PHE A 251 -12.56 -8.55 -6.33
N GLU A 252 -13.86 -8.81 -6.34
CA GLU A 252 -14.53 -9.55 -7.42
C GLU A 252 -14.52 -8.78 -8.76
N ASN A 253 -14.50 -7.45 -8.74
CA ASN A 253 -14.28 -6.61 -9.93
C ASN A 253 -12.85 -6.64 -10.49
N HIS A 254 -11.97 -7.46 -9.91
CA HIS A 254 -10.54 -7.61 -10.22
C HIS A 254 -9.63 -6.45 -9.81
N ALA A 255 -10.14 -5.43 -9.11
CA ALA A 255 -9.30 -4.45 -8.44
C ALA A 255 -8.41 -5.15 -7.40
N LYS A 256 -7.15 -4.71 -7.33
CA LYS A 256 -6.16 -5.26 -6.40
C LYS A 256 -5.48 -4.15 -5.65
N VAL A 257 -5.39 -4.32 -4.34
CA VAL A 257 -4.55 -3.52 -3.46
C VAL A 257 -3.42 -4.41 -2.97
N ASP A 258 -2.18 -4.00 -3.20
CA ASP A 258 -0.99 -4.59 -2.62
C ASP A 258 -0.31 -3.49 -1.80
N VAL A 259 -0.38 -3.62 -0.49
CA VAL A 259 0.24 -2.70 0.44
C VAL A 259 1.43 -3.41 1.06
N LYS A 260 2.60 -2.77 1.01
CA LYS A 260 3.78 -3.20 1.76
C LYS A 260 4.33 -2.03 2.51
N PHE A 261 4.31 -2.13 3.81
CA PHE A 261 4.86 -1.14 4.72
C PHE A 261 5.89 -1.83 5.61
N HIS A 262 7.10 -1.27 5.67
CA HIS A 262 8.20 -1.77 6.49
C HIS A 262 8.91 -0.57 7.12
N ARG A 263 9.11 -0.60 8.44
CA ARG A 263 9.80 0.42 9.23
C ARG A 263 10.82 -0.22 10.16
#